data_AF-A0A3D4U0P8-F1
#
_entry.id   AF-A0A3D4U0P8-F1
#
_cell.length_a   1.000
_cell.length_b   1.000
_cell.length_c   1.000
_cell.angle_alpha   90.00
_cell.angle_beta   90.00
_cell.angle_gamma   90.00
#
_symmetry.space_group_name_H-M   'P 1'
#
loop_
_entity.id
_entity.type
_entity.pdbx_description
1 polymer ?
#
loop_
_entity_poly.entity_id
_entity_poly.type
_entity_poly.pdbx_seq_one_letter_code
_entity_poly.pdbx_strand_id
1 'polypeptide(L)'
;MSSPCVFILVQFQRKAIAFHQYKDTIKVYNSNSRSVVPVSLKSKNITFSLPVDLIEKLRECADNNHIPSVSAGVREAIEQYVANIEKKALHDKMMEAANDALFMKDLHNSMSAFSVSDAESAKEEK
;
A
#
# COMPACT_ATOMS: atom_id res chain seq x y z
N MET A 1 -22.61 18.39 15.15
CA MET A 1 -23.10 18.26 13.76
C MET A 1 -22.29 17.16 13.11
N SER A 2 -22.92 16.00 12.93
CA SER A 2 -22.29 14.73 12.55
C SER A 2 -22.12 14.67 11.03
N SER A 3 -20.90 14.44 10.55
CA SER A 3 -20.64 14.16 9.14
C SER A 3 -20.69 12.65 8.91
N PRO A 4 -21.48 12.12 7.97
CA PRO A 4 -21.50 10.69 7.68
C PRO A 4 -20.33 10.35 6.76
N CYS A 5 -19.30 9.71 7.32
CA CYS A 5 -18.26 9.09 6.51
C CYS A 5 -18.82 7.76 5.99
N VAL A 6 -19.06 7.71 4.68
CA VAL A 6 -19.61 6.54 3.97
C VAL A 6 -18.65 5.35 4.13
N PHE A 7 -19.04 4.42 5.00
CA PHE A 7 -18.44 3.11 5.12
C PHE A 7 -18.95 2.26 3.95
N ILE A 8 -18.13 2.07 2.90
CA ILE A 8 -18.40 1.02 1.92
C ILE A 8 -18.02 -0.30 2.57
N LEU A 9 -19.03 -0.97 3.10
CA LEU A 9 -18.95 -2.29 3.71
C LEU A 9 -19.29 -3.32 2.63
N VAL A 10 -18.30 -3.71 1.83
CA VAL A 10 -18.44 -4.92 0.99
C VAL A 10 -18.32 -6.13 1.92
N GLN A 11 -19.49 -6.63 2.34
CA GLN A 11 -19.63 -7.88 3.09
C GLN A 11 -19.32 -9.07 2.17
N PHE A 12 -18.05 -9.43 2.02
CA PHE A 12 -17.68 -10.72 1.46
C PHE A 12 -17.54 -11.73 2.59
N GLN A 13 -18.49 -12.65 2.67
CA GLN A 13 -18.55 -13.71 3.66
C GLN A 13 -17.28 -14.59 3.59
N ARG A 14 -16.64 -14.77 4.76
CA ARG A 14 -15.59 -15.76 5.09
C ARG A 14 -14.14 -15.48 4.64
N LYS A 15 -13.54 -14.43 5.20
CA LYS A 15 -12.26 -14.49 5.94
C LYS A 15 -12.02 -13.13 6.59
N ALA A 16 -12.00 -13.10 7.91
CA ALA A 16 -11.71 -11.88 8.66
C ALA A 16 -10.26 -11.43 8.37
N ILE A 17 -10.09 -10.51 7.44
CA ILE A 17 -8.87 -9.71 7.34
C ILE A 17 -9.08 -8.56 8.33
N ALA A 18 -8.70 -8.81 9.58
CA ALA A 18 -8.67 -7.78 10.61
C ALA A 18 -7.59 -6.76 10.24
N PHE A 19 -7.98 -5.66 9.61
CA PHE A 19 -7.14 -4.47 9.52
C PHE A 19 -7.11 -3.81 10.91
N HIS A 20 -6.19 -4.28 11.74
CA HIS A 20 -5.92 -3.68 13.03
C HIS A 20 -5.30 -2.29 12.79
N GLN A 21 -6.09 -1.23 12.98
CA GLN A 21 -5.62 0.15 12.95
C GLN A 21 -4.44 0.32 13.92
N TYR A 22 -3.24 0.48 13.37
CA TYR A 22 -2.07 0.90 14.14
C TYR A 22 -2.24 2.37 14.50
N LYS A 23 -2.68 2.63 15.73
CA LYS A 23 -2.44 3.90 16.42
C LYS A 23 -0.93 4.06 16.53
N ASP A 24 -0.36 5.08 15.87
CA ASP A 24 0.92 5.77 16.16
C ASP A 24 1.61 6.29 14.87
N THR A 25 0.92 7.14 14.09
CA THR A 25 1.50 7.74 12.87
C THR A 25 1.63 9.26 12.96
N ILE A 26 2.84 9.77 12.77
CA ILE A 26 3.12 11.20 12.53
C ILE A 26 2.85 11.51 11.05
N LYS A 27 2.08 12.58 10.78
CA LYS A 27 1.86 13.09 9.42
C LYS A 27 3.05 13.94 9.00
N VAL A 28 3.89 13.44 8.09
CA VAL A 28 4.87 14.27 7.39
C VAL A 28 4.35 14.53 5.98
N TYR A 29 4.12 15.80 5.65
CA TYR A 29 3.66 16.21 4.32
C TYR A 29 4.87 16.40 3.40
N ASN A 30 5.00 15.55 2.37
CA ASN A 30 5.87 15.80 1.22
C ASN A 30 4.99 16.21 0.04
N SER A 31 5.20 17.40 -0.51
CA SER A 31 4.37 18.05 -1.52
C SER A 31 4.36 17.38 -2.89
N ASN A 32 5.18 16.36 -3.14
CA ASN A 32 5.41 15.85 -4.50
C ASN A 32 5.09 14.36 -4.76
N SER A 33 4.48 13.62 -3.84
CA SER A 33 3.96 12.29 -4.16
C SER A 33 2.78 11.92 -3.26
N ARG A 34 1.64 11.58 -3.88
CA ARG A 34 0.40 11.17 -3.23
C ARG A 34 0.48 9.71 -2.76
N SER A 35 1.57 9.33 -2.10
CA SER A 35 1.78 8.01 -1.50
C SER A 35 2.17 8.20 -0.04
N VAL A 36 1.28 7.80 0.86
CA VAL A 36 1.54 7.79 2.31
C VAL A 36 2.43 6.59 2.58
N VAL A 37 3.73 6.80 2.79
CA VAL A 37 4.63 5.71 3.22
C VAL A 37 4.55 5.55 4.74
N PRO A 38 4.20 4.37 5.28
CA PRO A 38 4.17 4.14 6.71
C PRO A 38 5.60 4.08 7.25
N VAL A 39 6.05 5.12 7.95
CA VAL A 39 7.33 5.10 8.67
C VAL A 39 7.10 4.57 10.08
N SER A 40 7.57 3.35 10.36
CA SER A 40 7.56 2.74 11.69
C SER A 40 8.58 3.42 12.62
N LEU A 41 8.13 3.90 13.78
CA LEU A 41 8.98 4.53 14.81
C LEU A 41 9.80 3.52 15.65
N LYS A 42 9.52 2.21 15.52
CA LYS A 42 10.26 1.16 16.25
C LYS A 42 11.32 0.56 15.33
N SER A 43 12.58 0.90 15.59
CA SER A 43 13.74 0.31 14.92
C SER A 43 14.39 -0.78 15.79
N LYS A 44 14.91 -1.82 15.15
CA LYS A 44 15.78 -2.83 15.76
C LYS A 44 17.04 -2.92 14.92
N ASN A 45 18.20 -2.94 15.56
CA ASN A 45 19.47 -3.10 14.86
C ASN A 45 19.66 -4.56 14.49
N ILE A 46 20.00 -4.79 13.22
CA ILE A 46 20.29 -6.11 12.67
C ILE A 46 21.59 -5.98 11.87
N THR A 47 22.49 -6.94 12.06
CA THR A 47 23.77 -6.99 11.34
C THR A 47 23.70 -8.05 10.26
N PHE A 48 24.13 -7.69 9.05
CA PHE A 48 24.19 -8.59 7.90
C PHE A 48 25.59 -8.59 7.31
N SER A 49 25.99 -9.72 6.73
CA SER A 49 27.18 -9.81 5.91
C SER A 49 26.80 -9.54 4.45
N LEU A 50 27.45 -8.57 3.84
CA LEU A 50 27.26 -8.21 2.43
C LEU A 50 28.56 -8.41 1.66
N PRO A 51 28.50 -8.70 0.34
CA PRO A 51 29.68 -8.73 -0.51
C PRO A 51 30.45 -7.41 -0.43
N VAL A 52 31.79 -7.49 -0.40
CA VAL A 52 32.65 -6.32 -0.27
C VAL A 52 32.42 -5.33 -1.41
N ASP A 53 32.29 -5.82 -2.65
CA ASP A 53 32.03 -4.99 -3.83
C ASP A 53 30.72 -4.17 -3.71
N LEU A 54 29.71 -4.72 -3.02
CA LEU A 54 28.44 -4.04 -2.80
C LEU A 54 28.59 -2.94 -1.75
N ILE A 55 29.35 -3.20 -0.69
CA ILE A 55 29.61 -2.23 0.38
C ILE A 55 30.39 -1.04 -0.17
N GLU A 56 31.38 -1.28 -1.03
CA GLU A 56 32.18 -0.23 -1.66
C GLU A 56 31.32 0.66 -2.56
N LYS A 57 30.51 0.09 -3.46
CA LYS A 57 29.56 0.85 -4.28
C LYS A 57 28.59 1.68 -3.44
N LEU A 58 28.10 1.12 -2.33
CA LEU A 58 27.15 1.82 -1.47
C LEU A 58 27.82 2.97 -0.71
N ARG A 59 29.09 2.82 -0.33
CA ARG A 59 29.90 3.92 0.22
C ARG A 59 30.13 5.02 -0.80
N GLU A 60 30.51 4.67 -2.03
CA GLU A 60 30.65 5.64 -3.12
C GLU A 60 29.36 6.41 -3.36
N CYS A 61 28.19 5.76 -3.30
CA CYS A 61 26.90 6.44 -3.39
C CYS A 61 26.68 7.45 -2.26
N ALA A 62 27.12 7.14 -1.04
CA ALA A 62 27.01 8.05 0.10
C ALA A 62 28.00 9.21 -0.02
N ASP A 63 29.25 8.94 -0.40
CA ASP A 63 30.30 9.95 -0.59
C ASP A 63 29.95 10.94 -1.71
N ASN A 64 29.29 10.44 -2.76
CA ASN A 64 28.76 11.26 -3.86
C ASN A 64 27.42 11.94 -3.54
N ASN A 65 26.94 11.90 -2.29
CA ASN A 65 25.67 12.49 -1.82
C ASN A 65 24.40 11.99 -2.55
N HIS A 66 24.46 10.82 -3.20
CA HIS A 66 23.25 10.20 -3.78
C HIS A 66 22.34 9.61 -2.70
N ILE A 67 22.92 9.19 -1.57
CA ILE A 67 22.19 8.70 -0.39
C ILE A 67 22.73 9.39 0.86
N PRO A 68 21.90 9.60 1.90
CA PRO A 68 22.34 10.32 3.11
C PRO A 68 23.27 9.49 4.00
N SER A 69 23.23 8.17 3.92
CA SER A 69 24.18 7.26 4.56
C SER A 69 24.04 5.85 4.00
N VAL A 70 25.05 5.02 4.20
CA VAL A 70 25.02 3.59 3.85
C VAL A 70 23.80 2.90 4.48
N SER A 71 23.56 3.11 5.78
CA SER A 71 22.42 2.50 6.49
C SER A 71 21.07 2.98 5.98
N ALA A 72 20.97 4.25 5.58
CA ALA A 72 19.75 4.77 4.96
C ALA A 72 19.51 4.15 3.58
N GLY A 73 20.55 3.98 2.78
CA GLY A 73 20.45 3.29 1.48
C GLY A 73 20.04 1.83 1.63
N VAL A 74 20.61 1.11 2.61
CA VAL A 74 20.18 -0.28 2.92
C VAL A 74 18.72 -0.31 3.33
N ARG A 75 18.30 0.60 4.22
CA ARG A 75 16.92 0.67 4.68
C ARG A 75 15.95 0.89 3.52
N GLU A 76 16.23 1.89 2.69
CA GLU A 76 15.38 2.23 1.54
C GLU A 76 15.30 1.06 0.54
N ALA A 77 16.43 0.41 0.24
CA ALA A 77 16.45 -0.74 -0.66
C ALA A 77 15.60 -1.90 -0.14
N ILE A 78 15.66 -2.17 1.17
CA ILE A 78 14.83 -3.21 1.80
C ILE A 78 13.34 -2.83 1.77
N GLU A 79 13.01 -1.58 2.09
CA GLU A 79 11.63 -1.08 2.04
C GLU A 79 11.04 -1.20 0.62
N GLN A 80 11.80 -0.78 -0.39
CA GLN A 80 11.43 -0.94 -1.81
C GLN A 80 11.26 -2.41 -2.20
N TYR A 81 12.17 -3.28 -1.76
CA TYR A 81 12.12 -4.71 -2.07
C TYR A 81 10.88 -5.37 -1.48
N VAL A 82 10.56 -5.09 -0.21
CA VAL A 82 9.36 -5.62 0.45
C VAL A 82 8.10 -5.09 -0.23
N ALA A 83 8.01 -3.79 -0.50
CA ALA A 83 6.87 -3.20 -1.18
C ALA A 83 6.63 -3.83 -2.56
N ASN A 84 7.71 -4.15 -3.29
CA ASN A 84 7.60 -4.82 -4.58
C ASN A 84 7.10 -6.27 -4.47
N ILE A 85 7.53 -7.02 -3.44
CA ILE A 85 7.00 -8.36 -3.16
C ILE A 85 5.51 -8.29 -2.87
N GLU A 86 5.08 -7.36 -2.00
CA GLU A 86 3.68 -7.19 -1.65
C GLU A 86 2.82 -6.81 -2.85
N LYS A 87 3.31 -5.86 -3.68
CA LYS A 87 2.66 -5.46 -4.92
C LYS A 87 2.47 -6.63 -5.87
N LYS A 88 3.50 -7.47 -6.03
CA LYS A 88 3.43 -8.66 -6.87
C LYS A 88 2.42 -9.66 -6.33
N ALA A 89 2.44 -9.94 -5.02
CA ALA A 89 1.48 -10.84 -4.40
C ALA A 89 0.03 -10.35 -4.52
N LEU A 90 -0.20 -9.04 -4.44
CA LEU A 90 -1.52 -8.45 -4.69
C LEU A 90 -1.95 -8.63 -6.15
N HIS A 91 -1.06 -8.30 -7.10
CA HIS A 91 -1.32 -8.46 -8.52
C HIS A 91 -1.69 -9.91 -8.87
N ASP A 92 -0.95 -10.88 -8.35
CA ASP A 92 -1.18 -12.30 -8.64
C ASP A 92 -2.56 -12.75 -8.12
N LYS A 93 -2.93 -12.35 -6.89
CA LYS A 93 -4.27 -12.60 -6.33
C LYS A 93 -5.38 -11.93 -7.13
N MET A 94 -5.16 -10.71 -7.62
CA MET A 94 -6.13 -10.02 -8.48
C MET A 94 -6.31 -10.75 -9.81
N MET A 95 -5.23 -11.28 -10.38
CA MET A 95 -5.27 -12.07 -11.61
C MET A 95 -6.00 -13.40 -11.40
N GLU A 96 -5.76 -14.08 -10.27
CA GLU A 96 -6.51 -15.28 -9.88
C GLU A 96 -8.02 -14.96 -9.75
N ALA A 97 -8.37 -13.90 -9.03
CA ALA A 97 -9.76 -13.48 -8.85
C ALA A 97 -10.43 -13.07 -10.18
N ALA A 98 -9.71 -12.38 -11.08
CA ALA A 98 -10.25 -11.99 -12.38
C ALA A 98 -10.57 -13.20 -13.28
N ASN A 99 -9.87 -14.32 -13.10
CA ASN A 99 -10.15 -15.57 -13.81
C ASN A 99 -11.23 -16.43 -13.12
N ASP A 100 -11.62 -16.10 -11.88
CA ASP A 100 -12.68 -16.78 -11.16
C ASP A 100 -14.06 -16.26 -11.60
N ALA A 101 -14.83 -17.13 -12.27
CA ALA A 101 -16.15 -16.81 -12.79
C ALA A 101 -17.17 -16.43 -11.69
N LEU A 102 -17.06 -17.00 -10.48
CA LEU A 102 -17.94 -16.66 -9.37
C LEU A 102 -17.60 -15.26 -8.83
N PHE A 103 -16.31 -14.97 -8.67
CA PHE A 103 -15.85 -13.64 -8.27
C PHE A 103 -16.32 -12.56 -9.24
N MET A 104 -16.15 -12.79 -10.56
CA MET A 104 -16.57 -11.83 -11.58
C MET A 104 -18.09 -11.64 -11.63
N LYS A 105 -18.86 -12.71 -11.41
CA LYS A 105 -20.32 -12.63 -11.29
C LYS A 105 -20.73 -11.78 -10.07
N ASP A 106 -20.11 -12.02 -8.91
CA ASP A 106 -20.40 -11.27 -7.69
C ASP A 106 -20.01 -9.80 -7.81
N LEU A 107 -18.90 -9.51 -8.50
CA LEU A 107 -18.47 -8.16 -8.83
C LEU A 107 -19.51 -7.46 -9.72
N HIS A 108 -19.96 -8.11 -10.80
CA HIS A 108 -20.97 -7.56 -11.70
C HIS A 108 -22.29 -7.28 -10.98
N ASN A 109 -22.78 -8.24 -10.19
CA ASN A 109 -24.01 -8.08 -9.41
C ASN A 109 -23.90 -6.90 -8.44
N SER A 110 -22.75 -6.74 -7.79
CA SER A 110 -22.49 -5.62 -6.89
C SER A 110 -22.53 -4.29 -7.65
N MET A 111 -21.83 -4.19 -8.79
CA MET A 111 -21.84 -2.99 -9.64
C MET A 111 -23.27 -2.63 -10.10
N SER A 112 -24.05 -3.61 -10.53
CA SER A 112 -25.45 -3.40 -10.95
C SER A 112 -26.36 -2.96 -9.80
N ALA A 113 -26.14 -3.45 -8.57
CA ALA A 113 -26.96 -3.07 -7.43
C ALA A 113 -26.79 -1.58 -7.05
N PHE A 114 -25.61 -1.00 -7.28
CA PHE A 114 -25.34 0.42 -6.99
C PHE A 114 -25.66 1.36 -8.16
N SER A 115 -25.87 0.86 -9.38
CA SER A 115 -26.08 1.72 -10.56
C SER A 115 -27.33 2.61 -10.47
N VAL A 116 -28.37 2.17 -9.75
CA VAL A 116 -29.58 2.96 -9.53
C VAL A 116 -29.28 4.16 -8.62
N SER A 117 -28.53 3.95 -7.54
CA SER A 117 -28.10 5.01 -6.63
C SER A 117 -27.18 6.03 -7.31
N ASP A 118 -26.23 5.56 -8.14
CA ASP A 118 -25.36 6.45 -8.93
C ASP A 118 -26.18 7.34 -9.89
N ALA A 119 -27.22 6.78 -10.51
CA ALA A 119 -28.10 7.50 -11.44
C ALA A 119 -29.04 8.50 -10.75
N GLU A 120 -29.36 8.29 -9.47
CA GLU A 120 -30.12 9.24 -8.65
C GLU A 120 -29.24 10.42 -8.22
N SER A 121 -28.03 10.15 -7.70
CA SER A 121 -27.09 11.21 -7.32
C SER A 121 -26.70 12.12 -8.49
N ALA A 122 -26.62 11.60 -9.71
CA ALA A 122 -26.31 12.42 -10.90
C ALA A 122 -27.47 13.34 -11.35
N LYS A 123 -28.69 13.15 -10.85
CA LYS A 123 -29.87 13.96 -11.23
C LYS A 123 -30.17 15.08 -10.23
N GLU A 124 -29.60 15.05 -9.03
CA GLU A 124 -29.81 16.05 -7.98
C GLU A 124 -28.92 17.30 -8.13
N GLU A 125 -28.01 17.34 -9.11
CA GLU A 125 -27.16 18.51 -9.40
C GLU A 125 -27.77 19.51 -10.42
N LYS A 126 -29.09 19.48 -10.65
CA LYS A 126 -29.79 20.44 -11.54
C LYS A 126 -30.78 21.34 -10.83
#